data_AF-A0A3M1RSD3-F1
#
_entry.id   AF-A0A3M1RSD3-F1
#
_cell.length_a   1.000
_cell.length_b   1.000
_cell.length_c   1.000
_cell.angle_alpha   90.00
_cell.angle_beta   90.00
_cell.angle_gamma   90.00
#
_symmetry.space_group_name_H-M   'P 1'
#
loop_
_entity.id
_entity.type
_entity.pdbx_description
1 polymer ?
#
loop_
_entity_poly.entity_id
_entity_poly.type
_entity_poly.pdbx_seq_one_letter_code
_entity_poly.pdbx_strand_id
1 'polypeptide(L)'
;MAAGGLVRRLQQPPWLGLLAFAVTFTWKPTAHAISVLSHGLLHGAALGAAYTTFGLLGFALVWLGFRRDELTASFLGFFGGALIFMFWIEPSFALFAERMGLEPLRHHGQVYLSPNLVLMESSAVVFLVVLVLLGANKDTRCRMFMWFHRNFRLRPNRPTPGYRRQYSRIAAMETIFVSWFFYIVIIGAVDPRLLGPAHPLTRLLTAAMFAWGVYLVGFKLPGLQAMGEAFRYAIAVAGVLWFCV
;
A
#
# COMPACT_ATOMS: atom_id res chain seq x y z
N MET A 1 -21.87 6.47 -30.37
CA MET A 1 -21.65 7.87 -29.88
C MET A 1 -21.92 8.05 -28.37
N ALA A 2 -22.70 7.20 -27.69
CA ALA A 2 -22.97 7.33 -26.24
C ALA A 2 -21.79 6.96 -25.30
N ALA A 3 -20.93 6.01 -25.69
CA ALA A 3 -19.82 5.55 -24.83
C ALA A 3 -18.78 6.65 -24.53
N GLY A 4 -18.55 7.59 -25.46
CA GLY A 4 -17.59 8.69 -25.26
C GLY A 4 -18.04 9.71 -24.20
N GLY A 5 -19.36 9.92 -24.05
CA GLY A 5 -19.91 10.83 -23.06
C GLY A 5 -19.80 10.31 -21.63
N LEU A 6 -20.03 9.01 -21.44
CA LEU A 6 -19.87 8.35 -20.14
C LEU A 6 -18.40 8.33 -19.71
N VAL A 7 -17.50 7.88 -20.59
CA VAL A 7 -16.05 7.85 -20.29
C VAL A 7 -15.54 9.23 -19.91
N ARG A 8 -15.95 10.29 -20.64
CA ARG A 8 -15.55 11.66 -20.31
C ARG A 8 -16.08 12.13 -18.95
N ARG A 9 -17.30 11.74 -18.56
CA ARG A 9 -17.84 12.03 -17.21
C ARG A 9 -17.08 11.30 -16.10
N LEU A 10 -16.68 10.05 -16.33
CA LEU A 10 -15.90 9.27 -15.36
C LEU A 10 -14.46 9.80 -15.21
N GLN A 11 -13.93 10.47 -16.24
CA GLN A 11 -12.62 11.12 -16.21
C GLN A 11 -12.64 12.51 -15.56
N GLN A 12 -13.80 13.00 -15.13
CA GLN A 12 -13.94 14.31 -14.48
C GLN A 12 -14.15 14.18 -12.97
N PRO A 13 -13.72 15.19 -12.19
CA PRO A 13 -14.19 15.39 -10.82
C PRO A 13 -15.73 15.33 -10.73
N PRO A 14 -16.32 14.65 -9.74
CA PRO A 14 -15.69 13.92 -8.63
C PRO A 14 -15.42 12.43 -8.91
N TRP A 15 -15.97 11.89 -10.01
CA TRP A 15 -15.99 10.44 -10.30
C TRP A 15 -14.61 9.85 -10.47
N LEU A 16 -13.69 10.63 -11.03
CA LEU A 16 -12.30 10.29 -11.19
C LEU A 16 -11.65 9.75 -9.91
N GLY A 17 -11.73 10.54 -8.82
CA GLY A 17 -11.16 10.19 -7.53
C GLY A 17 -11.90 9.02 -6.89
N LEU A 18 -13.23 9.01 -6.99
CA LEU A 18 -14.05 7.95 -6.41
C LEU A 18 -13.81 6.58 -7.07
N LEU A 19 -13.62 6.54 -8.39
CA LEU A 19 -13.27 5.31 -9.11
C LEU A 19 -11.87 4.82 -8.75
N ALA A 20 -10.90 5.73 -8.70
CA ALA A 20 -9.56 5.42 -8.23
C ALA A 20 -9.57 4.83 -6.81
N PHE A 21 -10.36 5.45 -5.91
CA PHE A 21 -10.58 4.94 -4.56
C PHE A 21 -11.26 3.58 -4.57
N ALA A 22 -12.33 3.39 -5.34
CA ALA A 22 -13.01 2.11 -5.43
C ALA A 22 -12.06 0.99 -5.88
N VAL A 23 -11.25 1.21 -6.91
CA VAL A 23 -10.26 0.22 -7.40
C VAL A 23 -9.21 -0.08 -6.33
N THR A 24 -8.65 0.93 -5.70
CA THR A 24 -7.56 0.74 -4.72
C THR A 24 -8.06 0.16 -3.40
N PHE A 25 -9.27 0.51 -2.96
CA PHE A 25 -9.88 0.00 -1.74
C PHE A 25 -10.38 -1.43 -1.91
N THR A 26 -11.06 -1.75 -3.02
CA THR A 26 -11.54 -3.12 -3.30
C THR A 26 -10.41 -4.12 -3.53
N TRP A 27 -9.23 -3.65 -3.94
CA TRP A 27 -8.05 -4.51 -4.06
C TRP A 27 -7.70 -5.24 -2.75
N LYS A 28 -7.85 -4.62 -1.58
CA LYS A 28 -7.53 -5.24 -0.28
C LYS A 28 -8.35 -6.51 0.01
N PRO A 29 -9.69 -6.48 0.01
CA PRO A 29 -10.49 -7.70 0.18
C PRO A 29 -10.29 -8.68 -0.99
N THR A 30 -10.07 -8.22 -2.22
CA THR A 30 -9.73 -9.10 -3.34
C THR A 30 -8.41 -9.84 -3.10
N ALA A 31 -7.37 -9.16 -2.63
CA ALA A 31 -6.09 -9.78 -2.30
C ALA A 31 -6.25 -10.81 -1.18
N HIS A 32 -7.03 -10.49 -0.14
CA HIS A 32 -7.34 -11.46 0.92
C HIS A 32 -8.07 -12.70 0.37
N ALA A 33 -9.09 -12.51 -0.47
CA ALA A 33 -9.81 -13.61 -1.12
C ALA A 33 -8.90 -14.47 -2.01
N ILE A 34 -8.02 -13.85 -2.81
CA ILE A 34 -7.04 -14.56 -3.64
C ILE A 34 -6.06 -15.35 -2.75
N SER A 35 -5.64 -14.82 -1.60
CA SER A 35 -4.75 -15.52 -0.66
C SER A 35 -5.43 -16.77 -0.11
N VAL A 36 -6.65 -16.64 0.40
CA VAL A 36 -7.46 -17.77 0.91
C VAL A 36 -7.65 -18.84 -0.17
N LEU A 37 -8.03 -18.43 -1.38
CA LEU A 37 -8.19 -19.36 -2.51
C LEU A 37 -6.87 -20.04 -2.90
N SER A 38 -5.76 -19.31 -2.91
CA SER A 38 -4.44 -19.87 -3.25
C SER A 38 -4.04 -20.95 -2.26
N HIS A 39 -4.24 -20.71 -0.96
CA HIS A 39 -3.96 -21.72 0.09
C HIS A 39 -4.94 -22.90 0.08
N GLY A 40 -6.16 -22.71 -0.37
CA GLY A 40 -7.16 -23.78 -0.51
C GLY A 40 -7.00 -24.63 -1.78
N LEU A 41 -6.42 -24.08 -2.86
CA LEU A 41 -6.33 -24.72 -4.17
C LEU A 41 -4.93 -25.22 -4.52
N LEU A 42 -3.87 -24.60 -4.00
CA LEU A 42 -2.49 -24.90 -4.35
C LEU A 42 -1.70 -25.33 -3.10
N HIS A 43 -0.81 -26.30 -3.28
CA HIS A 43 0.05 -26.82 -2.22
C HIS A 43 1.49 -27.02 -2.71
N GLY A 44 2.44 -27.05 -1.77
CA GLY A 44 3.84 -27.37 -2.03
C GLY A 44 4.45 -26.57 -3.19
N ALA A 45 5.02 -27.29 -4.16
CA ALA A 45 5.69 -26.70 -5.31
C ALA A 45 4.77 -25.82 -6.18
N ALA A 46 3.48 -26.18 -6.31
CA ALA A 46 2.53 -25.41 -7.11
C ALA A 46 2.24 -24.03 -6.50
N LEU A 47 2.10 -23.97 -5.16
CA LEU A 47 1.93 -22.71 -4.44
C LEU A 47 3.18 -21.83 -4.56
N GLY A 48 4.37 -22.42 -4.39
CA GLY A 48 5.65 -21.71 -4.58
C GLY A 48 5.84 -21.18 -6.01
N ALA A 49 5.43 -21.96 -7.02
CA ALA A 49 5.46 -21.53 -8.42
C ALA A 49 4.49 -20.38 -8.69
N ALA A 50 3.29 -20.40 -8.11
CA ALA A 50 2.34 -19.29 -8.20
C ALA A 50 2.91 -18.01 -7.59
N TYR A 51 3.43 -18.07 -6.36
CA TYR A 51 4.08 -16.93 -5.70
C TYR A 51 5.23 -16.34 -6.52
N THR A 52 6.09 -17.21 -7.05
CA THR A 52 7.21 -16.79 -7.90
C THR A 52 6.69 -16.11 -9.18
N THR A 53 5.75 -16.73 -9.87
CA THR A 53 5.24 -16.27 -11.17
C THR A 53 4.49 -14.94 -11.06
N PHE A 54 3.58 -14.81 -10.07
CA PHE A 54 2.80 -13.58 -9.89
C PHE A 54 3.65 -12.42 -9.36
N GLY A 55 4.67 -12.69 -8.53
CA GLY A 55 5.64 -11.67 -8.14
C GLY A 55 6.45 -11.16 -9.35
N LEU A 56 6.91 -12.06 -10.22
CA LEU A 56 7.59 -11.68 -11.48
C LEU A 56 6.66 -10.92 -12.43
N LEU A 57 5.40 -11.32 -12.53
CA LEU A 57 4.37 -10.57 -13.27
C LEU A 57 4.23 -9.15 -12.71
N GLY A 58 4.27 -8.99 -11.39
CA GLY A 58 4.29 -7.69 -10.74
C GLY A 58 5.43 -6.80 -11.23
N PHE A 59 6.67 -7.31 -11.27
CA PHE A 59 7.81 -6.59 -11.85
C PHE A 59 7.63 -6.27 -13.33
N ALA A 60 7.12 -7.22 -14.11
CA ALA A 60 6.85 -7.01 -15.53
C ALA A 60 5.86 -5.86 -15.75
N LEU A 61 4.78 -5.78 -14.97
CA LEU A 61 3.82 -4.67 -15.04
C LEU A 61 4.49 -3.33 -14.71
N VAL A 62 5.31 -3.26 -13.65
CA VAL A 62 6.04 -2.04 -13.31
C VAL A 62 6.92 -1.59 -14.48
N TRP A 63 7.67 -2.51 -15.08
CA TRP A 63 8.59 -2.24 -16.18
C TRP A 63 7.86 -1.79 -17.45
N LEU A 64 6.75 -2.45 -17.79
CA LEU A 64 5.87 -2.06 -18.90
C LEU A 64 5.38 -0.62 -18.74
N GLY A 65 5.10 -0.19 -17.51
CA GLY A 65 4.66 1.16 -17.20
C GLY A 65 5.71 2.26 -17.38
N PHE A 66 7.00 1.94 -17.53
CA PHE A 66 8.04 2.98 -17.71
C PHE A 66 7.94 3.75 -19.02
N ARG A 67 7.29 3.17 -20.03
CA ARG A 67 7.13 3.75 -21.37
C ARG A 67 5.70 4.24 -21.64
N ARG A 68 4.87 4.35 -20.61
CA ARG A 68 3.45 4.71 -20.73
C ARG A 68 3.17 6.13 -20.23
N ASP A 69 2.00 6.66 -20.57
CA ASP A 69 1.48 7.91 -20.03
C ASP A 69 1.26 7.81 -18.51
N GLU A 70 1.11 8.97 -17.85
CA GLU A 70 1.05 9.04 -16.38
C GLU A 70 -0.05 8.17 -15.77
N LEU A 71 -1.22 8.08 -16.39
CA LEU A 71 -2.31 7.25 -15.89
C LEU A 71 -1.97 5.77 -16.02
N THR A 72 -1.69 5.32 -17.24
CA THR A 72 -1.42 3.90 -17.51
C THR A 72 -0.21 3.43 -16.71
N ALA A 73 0.81 4.27 -16.60
CA ALA A 73 1.97 4.00 -15.76
C ALA A 73 1.58 3.90 -14.28
N SER A 74 0.78 4.80 -13.73
CA SER A 74 0.34 4.73 -12.32
C SER A 74 -0.52 3.50 -12.04
N PHE A 75 -1.39 3.13 -12.98
CA PHE A 75 -2.23 1.93 -12.89
C PHE A 75 -1.38 0.65 -12.89
N LEU A 76 -0.47 0.52 -13.88
CA LEU A 76 0.47 -0.61 -13.96
C LEU A 76 1.39 -0.67 -12.74
N GLY A 77 1.83 0.48 -12.25
CA GLY A 77 2.63 0.58 -11.04
C GLY A 77 1.88 0.10 -9.80
N PHE A 78 0.61 0.48 -9.63
CA PHE A 78 -0.21 0.02 -8.51
C PHE A 78 -0.39 -1.49 -8.52
N PHE A 79 -0.88 -2.07 -9.62
CA PHE A 79 -1.08 -3.51 -9.72
C PHE A 79 0.24 -4.27 -9.64
N GLY A 80 1.30 -3.73 -10.24
CA GLY A 80 2.64 -4.30 -10.13
C GLY A 80 3.14 -4.35 -8.69
N GLY A 81 3.08 -3.22 -7.97
CA GLY A 81 3.45 -3.14 -6.56
C GLY A 81 2.56 -4.00 -5.66
N ALA A 82 1.27 -4.08 -5.97
CA ALA A 82 0.30 -4.90 -5.26
C ALA A 82 0.58 -6.41 -5.40
N LEU A 83 0.89 -6.88 -6.61
CA LEU A 83 1.29 -8.26 -6.86
C LEU A 83 2.62 -8.58 -6.18
N ILE A 84 3.62 -7.70 -6.25
CA ILE A 84 4.89 -7.87 -5.55
C ILE A 84 4.66 -8.00 -4.03
N PHE A 85 3.82 -7.13 -3.47
CA PHE A 85 3.54 -7.17 -2.03
C PHE A 85 2.83 -8.49 -1.65
N MET A 86 1.79 -8.85 -2.39
CA MET A 86 0.95 -10.00 -2.09
C MET A 86 1.64 -11.35 -2.31
N PHE A 87 2.46 -11.48 -3.37
CA PHE A 87 3.02 -12.77 -3.77
C PHE A 87 4.46 -12.98 -3.36
N TRP A 88 5.22 -11.91 -3.08
CA TRP A 88 6.59 -12.02 -2.58
C TRP A 88 6.74 -11.54 -1.14
N ILE A 89 6.32 -10.31 -0.83
CA ILE A 89 6.58 -9.74 0.51
C ILE A 89 5.82 -10.52 1.58
N GLU A 90 4.49 -10.57 1.52
CA GLU A 90 3.66 -11.21 2.54
C GLU A 90 3.95 -12.71 2.71
N PRO A 91 4.06 -13.53 1.63
CA PRO A 91 4.35 -14.94 1.77
C PRO A 91 5.79 -15.22 2.21
N SER A 92 6.75 -14.33 1.93
CA SER A 92 8.12 -14.50 2.43
C SER A 92 8.15 -14.49 3.97
N PHE A 93 7.39 -13.60 4.61
CA PHE A 93 7.28 -13.57 6.06
C PHE A 93 6.63 -14.85 6.61
N ALA A 94 5.61 -15.39 5.94
CA ALA A 94 5.02 -16.67 6.33
C ALA A 94 6.01 -17.83 6.18
N LEU A 95 6.70 -17.92 5.04
CA LEU A 95 7.69 -18.95 4.76
C LEU A 95 8.83 -18.95 5.79
N PHE A 96 9.39 -17.77 6.10
CA PHE A 96 10.48 -17.68 7.05
C PHE A 96 10.02 -17.87 8.50
N ALA A 97 8.81 -17.43 8.85
CA ALA A 97 8.26 -17.69 10.17
C ALA A 97 8.07 -19.19 10.43
N GLU A 98 7.57 -19.93 9.44
CA GLU A 98 7.45 -21.39 9.50
C GLU A 98 8.83 -22.06 9.64
N ARG A 99 9.79 -21.69 8.78
CA ARG A 99 11.15 -22.27 8.82
C ARG A 99 11.90 -22.01 10.12
N MET A 100 11.63 -20.87 10.75
CA MET A 100 12.23 -20.50 12.04
C MET A 100 11.45 -21.07 13.24
N GLY A 101 10.32 -21.74 13.02
CA GLY A 101 9.47 -22.27 14.09
C GLY A 101 8.88 -21.17 14.98
N LEU A 102 8.56 -20.00 14.41
CA LEU A 102 8.01 -18.89 15.19
C LEU A 102 6.60 -19.22 15.67
N GLU A 103 6.37 -19.03 16.96
CA GLU A 103 5.05 -19.15 17.56
C GLU A 103 4.22 -17.86 17.33
N PRO A 104 2.89 -17.99 17.23
CA PRO A 104 2.01 -16.83 17.21
C PRO A 104 2.11 -16.05 18.54
N LEU A 105 1.95 -14.73 18.49
CA LEU A 105 1.86 -13.95 19.71
C LEU A 105 0.54 -14.25 20.42
N ARG A 106 0.64 -14.82 21.62
CA ARG A 106 -0.50 -15.11 22.48
C ARG A 106 -0.46 -14.24 23.73
N HIS A 107 -1.63 -13.75 24.14
CA HIS A 107 -1.81 -13.06 25.41
C HIS A 107 -3.14 -13.53 26.04
N HIS A 108 -3.09 -14.02 27.27
CA HIS A 108 -4.24 -14.67 27.94
C HIS A 108 -4.93 -15.77 27.10
N GLY A 109 -4.16 -16.58 26.38
CA GLY A 109 -4.67 -17.69 25.56
C GLY A 109 -5.25 -17.27 24.20
N GLN A 110 -5.48 -15.98 23.97
CA GLN A 110 -5.92 -15.44 22.68
C GLN A 110 -4.73 -15.16 21.77
N VAL A 111 -4.89 -15.42 20.47
CA VAL A 111 -3.88 -15.12 19.44
C VAL A 111 -4.09 -13.69 18.95
N TYR A 112 -3.08 -12.84 19.11
CA TYR A 112 -3.10 -11.44 18.67
C TYR A 112 -2.40 -11.24 17.32
N LEU A 113 -1.23 -11.89 17.14
CA LEU A 113 -0.48 -11.84 15.89
C LEU A 113 -0.15 -13.26 15.44
N SER A 114 -0.37 -13.53 14.16
CA SER A 114 0.12 -14.75 13.52
C SER A 114 1.65 -14.70 13.36
N PRO A 115 2.34 -15.84 13.21
CA PRO A 115 3.81 -15.89 13.15
C PRO A 115 4.42 -15.00 12.07
N ASN A 116 3.77 -14.91 10.90
CA ASN A 116 4.18 -14.03 9.81
C ASN A 116 4.10 -12.54 10.18
N LEU A 117 3.11 -12.15 10.98
CA LEU A 117 2.99 -10.76 11.46
C LEU A 117 4.01 -10.45 12.55
N VAL A 118 4.34 -11.41 13.42
CA VAL A 118 5.45 -11.28 14.37
C VAL A 118 6.78 -11.11 13.63
N LEU A 119 7.03 -11.88 12.58
CA LEU A 119 8.24 -11.68 11.78
C LEU A 119 8.20 -10.35 11.01
N MET A 120 7.05 -9.92 10.50
CA MET A 120 6.89 -8.62 9.86
C MET A 120 7.12 -7.46 10.84
N GLU A 121 6.76 -7.60 12.12
CA GLU A 121 7.05 -6.65 13.19
C GLU A 121 8.56 -6.36 13.29
N SER A 122 9.40 -7.41 13.20
CA SER A 122 10.87 -7.27 13.25
C SER A 122 11.44 -6.38 12.14
N SER A 123 10.69 -6.21 11.04
CA SER A 123 11.10 -5.40 9.91
C SER A 123 10.82 -3.90 10.08
N ALA A 124 10.17 -3.48 11.17
CA ALA A 124 9.77 -2.09 11.41
C ALA A 124 10.93 -1.09 11.34
N VAL A 125 12.08 -1.42 11.95
CA VAL A 125 13.27 -0.53 11.96
C VAL A 125 13.90 -0.47 10.56
N VAL A 126 14.02 -1.61 9.87
CA VAL A 126 14.54 -1.67 8.50
C VAL A 126 13.65 -0.84 7.57
N PHE A 127 12.34 -1.02 7.68
CA PHE A 127 11.35 -0.23 6.97
C PHE A 127 11.55 1.27 7.22
N LEU A 128 11.68 1.70 8.48
CA LEU A 128 11.88 3.11 8.83
C LEU A 128 13.16 3.69 8.22
N VAL A 129 14.28 2.97 8.29
CA VAL A 129 15.55 3.40 7.70
C VAL A 129 15.40 3.56 6.19
N VAL A 130 14.84 2.56 5.49
CA VAL A 130 14.62 2.63 4.04
C VAL A 130 13.67 3.77 3.69
N LEU A 131 12.62 3.99 4.48
CA LEU A 131 11.66 5.07 4.29
C LEU A 131 12.31 6.45 4.40
N VAL A 132 13.19 6.65 5.39
CA VAL A 132 13.97 7.89 5.56
C VAL A 132 14.90 8.10 4.37
N LEU A 133 15.60 7.06 3.91
CA LEU A 133 16.50 7.15 2.75
C LEU A 133 15.74 7.47 1.45
N LEU A 134 14.59 6.85 1.23
CA LEU A 134 13.71 7.17 0.09
C LEU A 134 13.14 8.59 0.17
N GLY A 135 12.84 9.06 1.38
CA GLY A 135 12.43 10.43 1.64
C GLY A 135 13.55 11.44 1.43
N ALA A 136 14.80 11.08 1.72
CA ALA A 136 15.98 11.94 1.53
C ALA A 136 16.38 12.10 0.05
N ASN A 137 15.75 11.36 -0.86
CA ASN A 137 16.00 11.50 -2.30
C ASN A 137 15.44 12.85 -2.81
N LYS A 138 16.33 13.71 -3.30
CA LYS A 138 16.01 15.03 -3.87
C LYS A 138 15.03 15.01 -5.05
N ASP A 139 14.97 13.89 -5.74
CA ASP A 139 14.11 13.68 -6.91
C ASP A 139 12.85 12.87 -6.56
N THR A 140 12.60 12.64 -5.26
CA THR A 140 11.37 11.99 -4.81
C THR A 140 10.15 12.88 -5.09
N ARG A 141 9.11 12.27 -5.66
CA ARG A 141 7.82 12.92 -5.94
C ARG A 141 6.67 12.07 -5.43
N CYS A 142 6.95 11.20 -4.45
CA CYS A 142 5.91 10.58 -3.65
C CYS A 142 5.24 11.67 -2.81
N ARG A 143 3.90 11.73 -2.84
CA ARG A 143 3.16 12.81 -2.17
C ARG A 143 3.34 12.79 -0.66
N MET A 144 3.51 11.61 -0.07
CA MET A 144 3.81 11.44 1.34
C MET A 144 5.14 12.10 1.71
N PHE A 145 6.22 11.81 0.96
CA PHE A 145 7.52 12.44 1.22
C PHE A 145 7.50 13.95 0.98
N MET A 146 6.83 14.41 -0.08
CA MET A 146 6.66 15.85 -0.31
C MET A 146 5.87 16.54 0.81
N TRP A 147 4.88 15.86 1.40
CA TRP A 147 4.16 16.36 2.56
C TRP A 147 5.09 16.48 3.78
N PHE A 148 5.92 15.46 4.03
CA PHE A 148 6.93 15.50 5.09
C PHE A 148 7.98 16.60 4.88
N HIS A 149 8.50 16.77 3.66
CA HIS A 149 9.44 17.85 3.35
C HIS A 149 8.85 19.22 3.64
N ARG A 150 7.57 19.43 3.30
CA ARG A 150 6.87 20.69 3.58
C ARG A 150 6.60 20.89 5.06
N ASN A 151 6.16 19.85 5.77
CA ASN A 151 5.77 19.95 7.18
C ASN A 151 6.97 20.05 8.13
N PHE A 152 8.02 19.23 7.90
CA PHE A 152 9.24 19.21 8.69
C PHE A 152 10.34 20.10 8.14
N ARG A 153 10.07 20.89 7.10
CA ARG A 153 11.02 21.80 6.44
C ARG A 153 12.30 21.10 5.96
N LEU A 154 12.22 19.80 5.64
CA LEU A 154 13.34 19.03 5.10
C LEU A 154 13.61 19.49 3.66
N ARG A 155 14.88 19.77 3.35
CA ARG A 155 15.31 20.21 2.01
C ARG A 155 16.38 19.26 1.47
N PRO A 156 15.97 18.09 0.94
CA PRO A 156 16.91 17.20 0.27
C PRO A 156 17.31 17.82 -1.07
N ASN A 157 18.24 18.77 -1.05
CA ASN A 157 18.85 19.43 -2.21
C ASN A 157 17.86 19.95 -3.30
N ARG A 158 18.39 20.47 -4.41
CA ARG A 158 17.58 20.91 -5.56
C ARG A 158 17.26 19.73 -6.48
N PRO A 159 15.98 19.57 -6.88
CA PRO A 159 15.59 18.56 -7.88
C PRO A 159 16.37 18.73 -9.18
N THR A 160 16.67 17.62 -9.84
CA THR A 160 17.39 17.59 -11.10
C THR A 160 16.53 18.19 -12.23
N PRO A 161 16.96 19.27 -12.91
CA PRO A 161 16.21 19.85 -14.01
C PRO A 161 16.02 18.83 -15.15
N GLY A 162 14.83 18.80 -15.76
CA GLY A 162 14.54 17.95 -16.93
C GLY A 162 14.38 16.44 -16.64
N TYR A 163 14.44 16.00 -15.38
CA TYR A 163 14.26 14.59 -15.03
C TYR A 163 12.88 14.05 -15.44
N ARG A 164 12.86 13.10 -16.40
CA ARG A 164 11.64 12.40 -16.82
C ARG A 164 11.22 11.39 -15.76
N ARG A 165 9.96 11.50 -15.34
CA ARG A 165 9.41 10.74 -14.22
C ARG A 165 9.02 9.34 -14.65
N GLN A 166 9.39 8.36 -13.84
CA GLN A 166 8.90 6.99 -13.96
C GLN A 166 7.67 6.81 -13.07
N TYR A 167 6.51 7.24 -13.55
CA TYR A 167 5.26 7.21 -12.76
C TYR A 167 4.89 5.81 -12.25
N SER A 168 5.14 4.78 -13.05
CA SER A 168 4.93 3.38 -12.66
C SER A 168 5.80 2.96 -11.47
N ARG A 169 7.10 3.31 -11.49
CA ARG A 169 8.00 3.06 -10.35
C ARG A 169 7.50 3.74 -9.09
N ILE A 170 7.05 4.99 -9.22
CA ILE A 170 6.60 5.77 -8.06
C ILE A 170 5.31 5.18 -7.49
N ALA A 171 4.34 4.82 -8.33
CA ALA A 171 3.08 4.21 -7.88
C ALA A 171 3.32 2.83 -7.23
N ALA A 172 4.20 1.99 -7.79
CA ALA A 172 4.57 0.71 -7.19
C ALA A 172 5.23 0.88 -5.81
N MET A 173 6.16 1.83 -5.71
CA MET A 173 6.80 2.18 -4.43
C MET A 173 5.77 2.70 -3.42
N GLU A 174 4.83 3.57 -3.85
CA GLU A 174 3.74 4.02 -2.99
C GLU A 174 2.90 2.85 -2.50
N THR A 175 2.46 1.94 -3.39
CA THR A 175 1.69 0.76 -2.98
C THR A 175 2.41 -0.10 -1.94
N ILE A 176 3.68 -0.41 -2.17
CA ILE A 176 4.47 -1.28 -1.30
C ILE A 176 4.72 -0.60 0.05
N PHE A 177 5.27 0.61 0.07
CA PHE A 177 5.67 1.28 1.31
C PHE A 177 4.48 1.78 2.12
N VAL A 178 3.40 2.22 1.47
CA VAL A 178 2.16 2.57 2.19
C VAL A 178 1.55 1.32 2.80
N SER A 179 1.50 0.20 2.07
CA SER A 179 1.00 -1.06 2.64
C SER A 179 1.85 -1.50 3.82
N TRP A 180 3.16 -1.51 3.68
CA TRP A 180 4.08 -1.87 4.76
C TRP A 180 3.93 -0.95 5.97
N PHE A 181 3.84 0.37 5.76
CA PHE A 181 3.56 1.34 6.83
C PHE A 181 2.32 0.97 7.62
N PHE A 182 1.19 0.75 6.93
CA PHE A 182 -0.05 0.38 7.60
C PHE A 182 0.05 -0.97 8.30
N TYR A 183 0.76 -1.96 7.74
CA TYR A 183 1.01 -3.21 8.46
C TYR A 183 1.74 -2.98 9.79
N ILE A 184 2.82 -2.19 9.81
CA ILE A 184 3.55 -1.90 11.05
C ILE A 184 2.68 -1.14 12.06
N VAL A 185 1.89 -0.17 11.60
CA VAL A 185 0.99 0.61 12.48
C VAL A 185 -0.14 -0.28 13.03
N ILE A 186 -0.73 -1.15 12.22
CA ILE A 186 -1.76 -2.12 12.66
C ILE A 186 -1.17 -3.10 13.67
N ILE A 187 0.00 -3.68 13.36
CA ILE A 187 0.69 -4.59 14.28
C ILE A 187 0.95 -3.89 15.61
N GLY A 188 1.47 -2.66 15.61
CA GLY A 188 1.72 -1.90 16.83
C GLY A 188 0.46 -1.55 17.64
N ALA A 189 -0.68 -1.35 16.96
CA ALA A 189 -1.97 -1.09 17.58
C ALA A 189 -2.59 -2.36 18.21
N VAL A 190 -2.40 -3.52 17.57
CA VAL A 190 -2.96 -4.81 18.00
C VAL A 190 -2.07 -5.51 19.02
N ASP A 191 -0.75 -5.32 18.96
CA ASP A 191 0.20 -5.97 19.85
C ASP A 191 0.04 -5.50 21.30
N PRO A 192 -0.35 -6.40 22.25
CA PRO A 192 -0.49 -6.06 23.66
C PRO A 192 0.81 -5.64 24.35
N ARG A 193 1.98 -5.97 23.79
CA ARG A 193 3.30 -5.55 24.29
C ARG A 193 3.59 -4.08 24.00
N LEU A 194 2.90 -3.49 23.01
CA LEU A 194 3.08 -2.10 22.59
C LEU A 194 1.92 -1.22 23.07
N LEU A 195 0.77 -1.31 22.40
CA LEU A 195 -0.45 -0.59 22.78
C LEU A 195 -1.53 -1.58 23.19
N GLY A 196 -1.83 -2.53 22.33
CA GLY A 196 -2.95 -3.46 22.46
C GLY A 196 -4.30 -2.82 22.13
N PRO A 197 -5.33 -3.63 21.86
CA PRO A 197 -6.62 -3.14 21.37
C PRO A 197 -7.44 -2.39 22.43
N ALA A 198 -7.27 -2.71 23.71
CA ALA A 198 -8.02 -2.06 24.80
C ALA A 198 -7.48 -0.66 25.13
N HIS A 199 -6.26 -0.34 24.71
CA HIS A 199 -5.58 0.89 25.09
C HIS A 199 -6.29 2.12 24.49
N PRO A 200 -6.50 3.20 25.29
CA PRO A 200 -7.18 4.40 24.82
C PRO A 200 -6.55 5.01 23.57
N LEU A 201 -5.21 4.94 23.45
CA LEU A 201 -4.50 5.45 22.27
C LEU A 201 -4.86 4.68 21.00
N THR A 202 -5.02 3.36 21.07
CA THR A 202 -5.44 2.54 19.91
C THR A 202 -6.84 2.95 19.46
N ARG A 203 -7.77 3.11 20.40
CA ARG A 203 -9.13 3.58 20.11
C ARG A 203 -9.16 4.99 19.51
N LEU A 204 -8.36 5.90 20.07
CA LEU A 204 -8.22 7.27 19.55
C LEU A 204 -7.61 7.27 18.15
N LEU A 205 -6.57 6.47 17.92
CA LEU A 205 -5.92 6.32 16.61
C LEU A 205 -6.91 5.81 15.57
N THR A 206 -7.68 4.77 15.88
CA THR A 206 -8.72 4.25 14.99
C THR A 206 -9.80 5.29 14.69
N ALA A 207 -10.29 6.00 15.71
CA ALA A 207 -11.27 7.07 15.50
C ALA A 207 -10.71 8.22 14.64
N ALA A 208 -9.47 8.62 14.88
CA ALA A 208 -8.79 9.65 14.10
C ALA A 208 -8.55 9.22 12.65
N MET A 209 -8.10 7.98 12.41
CA MET A 209 -7.92 7.42 11.07
C MET A 209 -9.25 7.30 10.33
N PHE A 210 -10.32 6.87 10.99
CA PHE A 210 -11.65 6.79 10.39
C PHE A 210 -12.17 8.19 9.98
N ALA A 211 -12.15 9.15 10.91
CA ALA A 211 -12.59 10.52 10.63
C ALA A 211 -11.76 11.15 9.50
N TRP A 212 -10.44 10.94 9.51
CA TRP A 212 -9.56 11.40 8.47
C TRP A 212 -9.83 10.73 7.11
N GLY A 213 -10.05 9.41 7.10
CA GLY A 213 -10.40 8.66 5.90
C GLY A 213 -11.69 9.17 5.25
N VAL A 214 -12.74 9.39 6.05
CA VAL A 214 -14.01 9.97 5.59
C VAL A 214 -13.80 11.37 5.01
N TYR A 215 -13.02 12.22 5.68
CA TYR A 215 -12.67 13.55 5.16
C TYR A 215 -11.93 13.48 3.81
N LEU A 216 -10.96 12.57 3.68
CA LEU A 216 -10.17 12.42 2.46
C LEU A 216 -11.01 11.96 1.28
N VAL A 217 -11.91 10.97 1.49
CA VAL A 217 -12.82 10.47 0.45
C VAL A 217 -13.89 11.50 0.10
N GLY A 218 -14.47 12.17 1.10
CA GLY A 218 -15.60 13.09 0.90
C GLY A 218 -15.22 14.46 0.33
N PHE A 219 -14.08 15.02 0.74
CA PHE A 219 -13.73 16.40 0.40
C PHE A 219 -12.53 16.53 -0.53
N LYS A 220 -11.51 15.68 -0.35
CA LYS A 220 -10.21 15.90 -1.03
C LYS A 220 -10.08 15.15 -2.35
N LEU A 221 -10.43 13.87 -2.38
CA LEU A 221 -10.43 13.03 -3.60
C LEU A 221 -11.31 13.60 -4.72
N PRO A 222 -12.52 14.10 -4.44
CA PRO A 222 -13.39 14.72 -5.43
C PRO A 222 -12.79 15.95 -6.10
N GLY A 223 -11.89 16.67 -5.42
CA GLY A 223 -11.27 17.90 -5.94
C GLY A 223 -10.05 17.68 -6.83
N LEU A 224 -9.54 16.45 -6.96
CA LEU A 224 -8.34 16.16 -7.74
C LEU A 224 -8.67 16.12 -9.24
N GLN A 225 -8.01 16.98 -10.01
CA GLN A 225 -8.28 17.13 -11.45
C GLN A 225 -7.42 16.23 -12.35
N ALA A 226 -6.26 15.77 -11.87
CA ALA A 226 -5.34 14.94 -12.63
C ALA A 226 -5.51 13.45 -12.29
N MET A 227 -5.81 12.62 -13.30
CA MET A 227 -6.18 11.20 -13.15
C MET A 227 -5.08 10.35 -12.49
N GLY A 228 -3.82 10.49 -12.91
CA GLY A 228 -2.70 9.77 -12.29
C GLY A 228 -2.42 10.21 -10.84
N GLU A 229 -2.63 11.50 -10.55
CA GLU A 229 -2.51 12.04 -9.19
C GLU A 229 -3.63 11.56 -8.28
N ALA A 230 -4.88 11.54 -8.76
CA ALA A 230 -6.02 11.03 -8.03
C ALA A 230 -5.83 9.55 -7.67
N PHE A 231 -5.34 8.76 -8.63
CA PHE A 231 -5.08 7.34 -8.43
C PHE A 231 -4.01 7.07 -7.38
N ARG A 232 -2.89 7.77 -7.45
CA ARG A 232 -1.82 7.64 -6.44
C ARG A 232 -2.23 8.14 -5.07
N TYR A 233 -3.06 9.18 -4.99
CA TYR A 233 -3.62 9.64 -3.73
C TYR A 233 -4.58 8.60 -3.13
N ALA A 234 -5.39 7.95 -3.97
CA ALA A 234 -6.33 6.91 -3.56
C ALA A 234 -5.65 5.71 -2.87
N ILE A 235 -4.44 5.32 -3.29
CA ILE A 235 -3.65 4.25 -2.65
C ILE A 235 -3.47 4.52 -1.14
N ALA A 236 -3.09 5.76 -0.78
CA ALA A 236 -2.91 6.15 0.62
C ALA A 236 -4.24 6.18 1.39
N VAL A 237 -5.30 6.70 0.75
CA VAL A 237 -6.63 6.78 1.37
C VAL A 237 -7.23 5.40 1.63
N ALA A 238 -7.05 4.46 0.69
CA ALA A 238 -7.45 3.07 0.84
C ALA A 238 -6.75 2.43 2.05
N GLY A 239 -5.45 2.70 2.25
CA GLY A 239 -4.72 2.23 3.43
C GLY A 239 -5.26 2.79 4.76
N VAL A 240 -5.58 4.10 4.81
CA VAL A 240 -6.15 4.74 6.02
C VAL A 240 -7.49 4.09 6.40
N LEU A 241 -8.37 3.84 5.43
CA LEU A 241 -9.66 3.24 5.71
C LEU A 241 -9.56 1.76 6.03
N TRP A 242 -8.63 1.04 5.40
CA TRP A 242 -8.36 -0.37 5.71
C TRP A 242 -7.82 -0.56 7.13
N PHE A 243 -7.11 0.42 7.69
CA PHE A 243 -6.69 0.38 9.11
C PHE A 243 -7.89 0.19 10.07
N CYS A 244 -9.07 0.65 9.68
CA CYS A 244 -10.27 0.63 10.53
C CYS A 244 -11.12 -0.63 10.36
N VAL A 245 -10.73 -1.55 9.46
CA VAL A 245 -11.41 -2.82 9.17
C VAL A 245 -10.64 -3.95 9.83
#